data_AF-A0A2G5M0X6-F1
#
_entry.id   AF-A0A2G5M0X6-F1
#
_cell.length_a   1.000
_cell.length_b   1.000
_cell.length_c   1.000
_cell.angle_alpha   90.00
_cell.angle_beta   90.00
_cell.angle_gamma   90.00
#
_symmetry.space_group_name_H-M   'P 1'
#
loop_
_entity.id
_entity.type
_entity.pdbx_description
1 polymer ?
#
loop_
_entity_poly.entity_id
_entity_poly.type
_entity_poly.pdbx_seq_one_letter_code
_entity_poly.pdbx_strand_id
1 'polypeptide(L)'
;MAIPPIVTLQDLANYLSIKRGKLAYYAYYIKPADAYNTFAIKKRSGKDRSIDAPIKGLKDIQKLVYENFSGEIEFRKCAFGYIPGRGILQNSERHVRQRWVLRVDLKDFFPSVTAVRVAGMFSSQPFNLSYKTARALALIATKHGTLPQGSPLSPWITNVICRGLDYNLQKLASRYKCYYSRYADDLYFSTSNSLFPLALAHKSENDSNVIIGEELKAVILTAGFTPNEEKTSLRPTSQRQMVTGIVINSKPNVPKEFIKQIRAALYAWENHGLVAAEEHWAKKSDFRNRFEKAKPRFRWVLRGKINHLRHIKGESDPVFLKLATRLKKLDPTYSFDPKLSAQSITQEVCLFVEGITDRKHIETAFKDAQNRGLYGDLNLKFNEPKENGSSNLQKLCHNLSATPQRCLTICLFDRDEPSYIKSMGGSSSDYLDHNNNVYSLILPYPKFRAEPDICIEHLYEDKDLFMPDSKGRRLFSRDEFDKHSCHIKEPNVFIKLPAKSLIVDSNVIDISTKESIALSKNDFASQIYTATPPFDNVSFSGFIPLFDKIQEIKNLFIR
;
A
#
# COMPACT_ATOMS: atom_id res chain seq x y z
N MET A 1 -10.02 -18.92 17.27
CA MET A 1 -10.71 -19.71 18.31
C MET A 1 -10.16 -19.21 19.62
N ALA A 2 -10.99 -18.77 20.55
CA ALA A 2 -10.50 -18.22 21.82
C ALA A 2 -9.58 -19.23 22.52
N ILE A 3 -8.43 -18.77 23.04
CA ILE A 3 -7.50 -19.61 23.80
C ILE A 3 -8.25 -20.17 25.01
N PRO A 4 -8.27 -21.50 25.24
CA PRO A 4 -8.90 -22.07 26.42
C PRO A 4 -8.18 -21.63 27.70
N PRO A 5 -8.78 -21.74 28.88
CA PRO A 5 -8.07 -21.49 30.13
C PRO A 5 -6.86 -22.43 30.27
N ILE A 6 -5.65 -21.88 30.27
CA ILE A 6 -4.40 -22.64 30.43
C ILE A 6 -3.79 -22.28 31.79
N VAL A 7 -4.08 -23.12 32.80
CA VAL A 7 -3.67 -22.87 34.19
C VAL A 7 -2.44 -23.70 34.58
N THR A 8 -2.32 -24.89 34.03
CA THR A 8 -1.25 -25.84 34.35
C THR A 8 -0.35 -26.13 33.14
N LEU A 9 0.81 -26.72 33.43
CA LEU A 9 1.70 -27.21 32.38
C LEU A 9 1.08 -28.36 31.57
N GLN A 10 0.12 -29.10 32.14
CA GLN A 10 -0.60 -30.14 31.41
C GLN A 10 -1.57 -29.53 30.40
N ASP A 11 -2.27 -28.46 30.78
CA ASP A 11 -3.18 -27.74 29.88
C ASP A 11 -2.41 -27.18 28.68
N LEU A 12 -1.23 -26.60 28.94
CA LEU A 12 -0.38 -26.06 27.88
C LEU A 12 0.14 -27.16 26.95
N ALA A 13 0.52 -28.30 27.51
CA ALA A 13 0.95 -29.47 26.75
C ALA A 13 -0.18 -30.01 25.85
N ASN A 14 -1.41 -30.09 26.37
CA ASN A 14 -2.59 -30.48 25.60
C ASN A 14 -2.88 -29.48 24.48
N TYR A 15 -2.85 -28.18 24.79
CA TYR A 15 -3.09 -27.11 23.81
C TYR A 15 -2.08 -27.13 22.66
N LEU A 16 -0.79 -27.34 22.96
CA LEU A 16 0.27 -27.45 21.97
C LEU A 16 0.37 -28.85 21.32
N SER A 17 -0.48 -29.80 21.71
CA SER A 17 -0.45 -31.20 21.25
C SER A 17 0.90 -31.89 21.43
N ILE A 18 1.53 -31.71 22.59
CA ILE A 18 2.83 -32.34 22.95
C ILE A 18 2.78 -32.99 24.33
N LYS A 19 3.65 -33.98 24.57
CA LYS A 19 3.77 -34.61 25.90
C LYS A 19 4.24 -33.60 26.95
N ARG A 20 3.56 -33.53 28.10
CA ARG A 20 3.94 -32.68 29.25
C ARG A 20 5.40 -32.86 29.65
N GLY A 21 5.91 -34.10 29.69
CA GLY A 21 7.31 -34.38 30.03
C GLY A 21 8.31 -33.70 29.08
N LYS A 22 7.97 -33.62 27.77
CA LYS A 22 8.80 -32.92 26.78
C LYS A 22 8.82 -31.42 27.04
N LEU A 23 7.67 -30.83 27.32
CA LEU A 23 7.56 -29.39 27.64
C LEU A 23 8.32 -29.05 28.93
N ALA A 24 8.17 -29.87 29.97
CA ALA A 24 8.88 -29.72 31.24
C ALA A 24 10.41 -29.84 31.04
N TYR A 25 10.86 -30.81 30.25
CA TYR A 25 12.29 -30.99 29.93
C TYR A 25 12.92 -29.72 29.37
N TYR A 26 12.31 -29.13 28.33
CA TYR A 26 12.85 -27.92 27.70
C TYR A 26 12.69 -26.65 28.55
N ALA A 27 11.66 -26.58 29.40
CA ALA A 27 11.46 -25.42 30.26
C ALA A 27 12.35 -25.43 31.52
N TYR A 28 12.63 -26.60 32.10
CA TYR A 28 13.20 -26.69 33.46
C TYR A 28 14.45 -27.55 33.61
N TYR A 29 14.69 -28.52 32.72
CA TYR A 29 15.76 -29.52 32.93
C TYR A 29 16.95 -29.36 31.97
N ILE A 30 16.71 -28.98 30.71
CA ILE A 30 17.80 -28.74 29.76
C ILE A 30 18.59 -27.49 30.17
N LYS A 31 19.92 -27.57 30.14
CA LYS A 31 20.75 -26.39 30.39
C LYS A 31 20.67 -25.44 29.18
N PRO A 32 20.63 -24.11 29.38
CA PRO A 32 20.56 -23.15 28.27
C PRO A 32 21.69 -23.29 27.23
N ALA A 33 22.87 -23.74 27.65
CA ALA A 33 24.01 -23.99 26.74
C ALA A 33 23.75 -25.15 25.78
N ASP A 34 23.06 -26.21 26.23
CA ASP A 34 22.77 -27.42 25.45
C ASP A 34 21.52 -27.22 24.56
N ALA A 35 20.69 -26.24 24.89
CA ALA A 35 19.46 -25.92 24.16
C ALA A 35 19.71 -25.10 22.86
N TYR A 36 20.90 -24.51 22.70
CA TYR A 36 21.22 -23.61 21.59
C TYR A 36 22.62 -23.83 21.03
N ASN A 37 22.73 -23.91 19.70
CA ASN A 37 23.99 -23.84 18.98
C ASN A 37 24.40 -22.37 18.81
N THR A 38 25.50 -21.98 19.45
CA THR A 38 25.98 -20.59 19.46
C THR A 38 27.10 -20.40 18.45
N PHE A 39 26.98 -19.39 17.59
CA PHE A 39 28.03 -19.06 16.62
C PHE A 39 28.05 -17.56 16.33
N ALA A 40 29.20 -17.05 15.88
CA ALA A 40 29.35 -15.64 15.53
C ALA A 40 29.19 -15.44 14.01
N ILE A 41 28.52 -14.35 13.63
CA ILE A 41 28.55 -13.80 12.27
C ILE A 41 29.08 -12.36 12.33
N LYS A 42 29.84 -11.91 11.34
CA LYS A 42 30.30 -10.52 11.31
C LYS A 42 29.11 -9.57 11.04
N LYS A 43 29.15 -8.39 11.65
CA LYS A 43 28.25 -7.26 11.35
C LYS A 43 28.82 -6.53 10.14
N ARG A 44 28.01 -5.69 9.48
CA ARG A 44 28.49 -4.74 8.46
C ARG A 44 29.59 -3.82 8.98
N SER A 45 29.61 -3.55 10.28
CA SER A 45 30.65 -2.77 10.96
C SER A 45 31.93 -3.57 11.26
N GLY A 46 32.00 -4.86 10.92
CA GLY A 46 33.13 -5.74 11.21
C GLY A 46 33.15 -6.35 12.61
N LYS A 47 32.34 -5.85 13.56
CA LYS A 47 32.16 -6.46 14.90
C LYS A 47 31.39 -7.77 14.82
N ASP A 48 31.59 -8.69 15.76
CA ASP A 48 30.84 -9.95 15.81
C ASP A 48 29.40 -9.77 16.32
N ARG A 49 28.50 -10.61 15.80
CA ARG A 49 27.12 -10.81 16.26
C ARG A 49 26.98 -12.28 16.65
N SER A 50 26.78 -12.53 17.94
CA SER A 50 26.42 -13.87 18.41
C SER A 50 25.01 -14.23 17.94
N ILE A 51 24.86 -15.43 17.39
CA ILE A 51 23.59 -16.05 17.01
C ILE A 51 23.44 -17.31 17.85
N ASP A 52 22.28 -17.44 18.48
CA ASP A 52 21.88 -18.57 19.31
C ASP A 52 20.74 -19.31 18.58
N ALA A 53 21.10 -20.32 17.80
CA ALA A 53 20.13 -21.13 17.07
C ALA A 53 19.62 -22.29 17.94
N PRO A 54 18.31 -22.37 18.25
CA PRO A 54 17.77 -23.45 19.07
C PRO A 54 17.97 -24.82 18.40
N ILE A 55 18.26 -25.85 19.20
CA ILE A 55 18.31 -27.24 18.71
C ILE A 55 16.94 -27.66 18.18
N LYS A 56 16.90 -28.66 17.28
CA LYS A 56 15.68 -29.07 16.56
C LYS A 56 14.47 -29.22 17.48
N GLY A 57 14.60 -29.96 18.58
CA GLY A 57 13.48 -30.20 19.49
C GLY A 57 12.94 -28.94 20.18
N LEU A 58 13.80 -28.00 20.57
CA LEU A 58 13.37 -26.70 21.12
C LEU A 58 12.75 -25.81 20.03
N LYS A 59 13.38 -25.78 18.85
CA LYS A 59 12.91 -25.02 17.68
C LYS A 59 11.49 -25.44 17.28
N ASP A 60 11.20 -26.74 17.30
CA ASP A 60 9.88 -27.28 16.99
C ASP A 60 8.84 -26.82 18.01
N ILE A 61 9.16 -26.83 19.30
CA ILE A 61 8.26 -26.32 20.36
C ILE A 61 8.02 -24.81 20.18
N GLN A 62 9.08 -24.03 19.93
CA GLN A 62 8.98 -22.59 19.71
C GLN A 62 8.11 -22.23 18.50
N LYS A 63 8.15 -23.04 17.43
CA LYS A 63 7.24 -22.91 16.28
C LYS A 63 5.79 -23.24 16.65
N LEU A 64 5.56 -24.33 17.37
CA LEU A 64 4.21 -24.68 17.82
C LEU A 64 3.60 -23.56 18.69
N VAL A 65 4.39 -22.95 19.56
CA VAL A 65 3.96 -21.78 20.33
C VAL A 65 3.60 -20.63 19.40
N TYR A 66 4.45 -20.30 18.42
CA TYR A 66 4.12 -19.25 17.45
C TYR A 66 2.83 -19.56 16.67
N GLU A 67 2.67 -20.77 16.16
CA GLU A 67 1.51 -21.18 15.36
C GLU A 67 0.19 -21.11 16.15
N ASN A 68 0.19 -21.55 17.40
CA ASN A 68 -1.01 -21.56 18.23
C ASN A 68 -1.39 -20.17 18.78
N PHE A 69 -0.40 -19.33 19.10
CA PHE A 69 -0.65 -18.04 19.75
C PHE A 69 -0.66 -16.83 18.81
N SER A 70 -0.05 -16.91 17.62
CA SER A 70 0.13 -15.72 16.77
C SER A 70 -1.17 -15.16 16.19
N GLY A 71 -2.20 -15.99 16.00
CA GLY A 71 -3.49 -15.59 15.44
C GLY A 71 -4.32 -14.66 16.34
N GLU A 72 -3.97 -14.54 17.62
CA GLU A 72 -4.72 -13.75 18.60
C GLU A 72 -4.32 -12.27 18.65
N ILE A 73 -3.29 -11.87 17.89
CA ILE A 73 -2.74 -10.52 17.95
C ILE A 73 -2.85 -9.82 16.60
N GLU A 74 -3.56 -8.70 16.58
CA GLU A 74 -3.43 -7.72 15.50
C GLU A 74 -2.35 -6.69 15.84
N PHE A 75 -1.35 -6.57 14.94
CA PHE A 75 -0.28 -5.58 15.07
C PHE A 75 -0.66 -4.25 14.43
N ARG A 76 -0.34 -3.14 15.14
CA ARG A 76 -0.56 -1.77 14.65
C ARG A 76 0.02 -1.58 13.26
N LYS A 77 -0.65 -0.76 12.43
CA LYS A 77 -0.24 -0.50 11.04
C LYS A 77 1.17 0.10 10.93
N CYS A 78 1.73 0.68 11.98
CA CYS A 78 3.09 1.25 11.99
C CYS A 78 4.22 0.21 12.12
N ALA A 79 3.93 -1.03 12.50
CA ALA A 79 4.94 -2.09 12.61
C ALA A 79 5.05 -2.89 11.30
N PHE A 80 6.28 -3.08 10.82
CA PHE A 80 6.58 -3.74 9.54
C PHE A 80 7.54 -4.92 9.66
N GLY A 81 8.44 -4.93 10.65
CA GLY A 81 9.39 -6.02 10.84
C GLY A 81 8.69 -7.30 11.30
N TYR A 82 9.07 -8.45 10.74
CA TYR A 82 8.62 -9.79 11.15
C TYR A 82 7.10 -10.03 11.09
N ILE A 83 6.35 -9.25 10.30
CA ILE A 83 4.90 -9.40 10.13
C ILE A 83 4.63 -9.85 8.70
N PRO A 84 3.93 -10.99 8.48
CA PRO A 84 3.55 -11.43 7.15
C PRO A 84 2.81 -10.34 6.35
N GLY A 85 3.14 -10.22 5.06
CA GLY A 85 2.57 -9.20 4.17
C GLY A 85 3.11 -7.78 4.37
N ARG A 86 3.99 -7.55 5.35
CA ARG A 86 4.64 -6.26 5.60
C ARG A 86 6.14 -6.39 5.39
N GLY A 87 6.73 -5.42 4.68
CA GLY A 87 8.11 -5.50 4.27
C GLY A 87 8.81 -4.14 4.27
N ILE A 88 10.05 -4.16 3.79
CA ILE A 88 10.89 -2.97 3.68
C ILE A 88 10.26 -1.93 2.75
N LEU A 89 9.60 -2.34 1.66
CA LEU A 89 8.99 -1.42 0.70
C LEU A 89 7.85 -0.64 1.33
N GLN A 90 6.88 -1.34 1.93
CA GLN A 90 5.72 -0.71 2.56
C GLN A 90 6.14 0.17 3.75
N ASN A 91 7.20 -0.21 4.46
CA ASN A 91 7.80 0.62 5.51
C ASN A 91 8.34 1.94 4.92
N SER A 92 9.13 1.86 3.85
CA SER A 92 9.75 3.01 3.21
C SER A 92 8.76 3.95 2.52
N GLU A 93 7.68 3.43 1.94
CA GLU A 93 6.64 4.22 1.26
C GLU A 93 6.02 5.29 2.17
N ARG A 94 5.94 5.04 3.48
CA ARG A 94 5.41 6.01 4.46
C ARG A 94 6.24 7.29 4.61
N HIS A 95 7.51 7.23 4.22
CA HIS A 95 8.49 8.29 4.47
C HIS A 95 8.96 8.97 3.18
N VAL A 96 8.32 8.68 2.04
CA VAL A 96 8.68 9.24 0.75
C VAL A 96 8.43 10.75 0.70
N ARG A 97 9.34 11.49 0.05
CA ARG A 97 9.28 12.95 -0.17
C ARG A 97 9.22 13.80 1.11
N GLN A 98 9.75 13.29 2.20
CA GLN A 98 9.76 14.01 3.47
C GLN A 98 10.97 14.93 3.55
N ARG A 99 10.80 16.13 4.10
CA ARG A 99 11.89 17.10 4.26
C ARG A 99 12.96 16.59 5.23
N TRP A 100 12.53 15.84 6.24
CA TRP A 100 13.40 15.27 7.27
C TRP A 100 13.03 13.82 7.56
N VAL A 101 14.05 12.99 7.76
CA VAL A 101 13.90 11.57 8.15
C VAL A 101 14.88 11.28 9.28
N LEU A 102 14.33 10.90 10.43
CA LEU A 102 15.04 10.40 11.60
C LEU A 102 14.95 8.88 11.62
N ARG A 103 16.09 8.22 11.83
CA ARG A 103 16.19 6.81 12.19
C ARG A 103 16.78 6.71 13.59
N VAL A 104 16.12 5.98 14.48
CA VAL A 104 16.63 5.59 15.80
C VAL A 104 16.73 4.07 15.85
N ASP A 105 17.92 3.54 16.17
CA ASP A 105 18.17 2.10 16.35
C ASP A 105 18.08 1.79 17.85
N LEU A 106 17.55 0.63 18.24
CA LEU A 106 17.48 0.22 19.65
C LEU A 106 18.69 -0.67 20.00
N LYS A 107 19.38 -0.35 21.11
CA LYS A 107 20.50 -1.17 21.62
C LYS A 107 19.98 -2.51 22.13
N ASP A 108 20.70 -3.58 21.78
CA ASP A 108 20.47 -4.94 22.25
C ASP A 108 19.00 -5.37 22.25
N PHE A 109 18.30 -5.08 21.15
CA PHE A 109 16.84 -5.19 21.04
C PHE A 109 16.23 -6.54 21.49
N PHE A 110 16.84 -7.67 21.13
CA PHE A 110 16.38 -8.97 21.60
C PHE A 110 16.79 -9.21 23.07
N PRO A 111 18.07 -9.07 23.46
CA PRO A 111 18.48 -9.19 24.86
C PRO A 111 17.75 -8.27 25.85
N SER A 112 17.25 -7.09 25.42
CA SER A 112 16.49 -6.18 26.28
C SER A 112 15.09 -6.71 26.66
N VAL A 113 14.65 -7.79 26.02
CA VAL A 113 13.43 -8.52 26.39
C VAL A 113 13.78 -9.70 27.30
N THR A 114 13.46 -9.55 28.58
CA THR A 114 13.73 -10.57 29.61
C THR A 114 12.62 -11.61 29.71
N ALA A 115 12.94 -12.78 30.29
CA ALA A 115 11.97 -13.84 30.57
C ALA A 115 10.80 -13.34 31.42
N VAL A 116 11.02 -12.40 32.33
CA VAL A 116 9.95 -11.78 33.15
C VAL A 116 8.98 -11.00 32.25
N ARG A 117 9.49 -10.21 31.29
CA ARG A 117 8.63 -9.50 30.32
C ARG A 117 7.85 -10.46 29.44
N VAL A 118 8.46 -11.56 29.02
CA VAL A 118 7.78 -12.60 28.23
C VAL A 118 6.69 -13.29 29.04
N ALA A 119 6.95 -13.62 30.31
CA ALA A 119 5.95 -14.21 31.19
C ALA A 119 4.78 -13.23 31.45
N GLY A 120 5.09 -11.95 31.71
CA GLY A 120 4.07 -10.90 31.85
C GLY A 120 3.22 -10.74 30.59
N MET A 121 3.85 -10.79 29.40
CA MET A 121 3.16 -10.75 28.12
C MET A 121 2.16 -11.90 27.96
N PHE A 122 2.57 -13.15 28.18
CA PHE A 122 1.68 -14.32 28.08
C PHE A 122 0.61 -14.37 29.19
N SER A 123 0.87 -13.75 30.35
CA SER A 123 -0.13 -13.68 31.44
C SER A 123 -1.19 -12.60 31.20
N SER A 124 -0.96 -11.69 30.26
CA SER A 124 -1.84 -10.57 29.96
C SER A 124 -2.78 -10.88 28.79
N GLN A 125 -3.83 -10.07 28.61
CA GLN A 125 -4.72 -10.15 27.45
C GLN A 125 -3.92 -10.00 26.14
N PRO A 126 -4.22 -10.78 25.09
CA PRO A 126 -5.34 -11.74 24.94
C PRO A 126 -5.07 -13.15 25.45
N PHE A 127 -3.85 -13.44 25.90
CA PHE A 127 -3.43 -14.81 26.20
C PHE A 127 -3.94 -15.30 27.56
N ASN A 128 -3.91 -14.45 28.59
CA ASN A 128 -4.45 -14.71 29.93
C ASN A 128 -4.01 -16.05 30.55
N LEU A 129 -2.78 -16.50 30.28
CA LEU A 129 -2.22 -17.71 30.91
C LEU A 129 -2.00 -17.48 32.41
N SER A 130 -2.05 -18.55 33.21
CA SER A 130 -1.53 -18.45 34.57
C SER A 130 -0.05 -18.07 34.54
N TYR A 131 0.40 -17.27 35.52
CA TYR A 131 1.80 -16.84 35.57
C TYR A 131 2.79 -18.01 35.59
N LYS A 132 2.42 -19.13 36.23
CA LYS A 132 3.24 -20.36 36.27
C LYS A 132 3.45 -20.94 34.87
N THR A 133 2.39 -21.00 34.06
CA THR A 133 2.47 -21.48 32.67
C THR A 133 3.16 -20.48 31.75
N ALA A 134 2.84 -19.19 31.89
CA ALA A 134 3.49 -18.12 31.14
C ALA A 134 5.01 -18.10 31.38
N ARG A 135 5.45 -18.36 32.62
CA ARG A 135 6.87 -18.53 32.96
C ARG A 135 7.49 -19.74 32.27
N ALA A 136 6.77 -20.86 32.13
CA ALA A 136 7.27 -22.01 31.37
C ALA A 136 7.56 -21.64 29.90
N LEU A 137 6.63 -20.92 29.25
CA LEU A 137 6.84 -20.41 27.89
C LEU A 137 7.98 -19.40 27.81
N ALA A 138 8.13 -18.54 28.81
CA ALA A 138 9.25 -17.61 28.87
C ALA A 138 10.60 -18.32 28.93
N LEU A 139 10.73 -19.41 29.68
CA LEU A 139 11.96 -20.20 29.74
C LEU A 139 12.24 -20.91 28.41
N ILE A 140 11.20 -21.41 27.74
CA ILE A 140 11.32 -21.99 26.39
C ILE A 140 11.75 -20.94 25.36
N ALA A 141 11.27 -19.70 25.48
CA ALA A 141 11.54 -18.63 24.53
C ALA A 141 12.91 -17.97 24.71
N THR A 142 13.54 -18.13 25.88
CA THR A 142 14.74 -17.37 26.26
C THR A 142 15.99 -18.25 26.37
N LYS A 143 17.15 -17.60 26.30
CA LYS A 143 18.46 -18.16 26.66
C LYS A 143 19.09 -17.24 27.70
N HIS A 144 19.55 -17.78 28.83
CA HIS A 144 20.06 -16.99 29.97
C HIS A 144 19.11 -15.85 30.41
N GLY A 145 17.79 -16.10 30.34
CA GLY A 145 16.77 -15.15 30.80
C GLY A 145 16.46 -14.00 29.82
N THR A 146 16.98 -13.99 28.60
CA THR A 146 16.66 -12.98 27.57
C THR A 146 16.37 -13.61 26.21
N LEU A 147 15.73 -12.87 25.30
CA LEU A 147 15.44 -13.41 23.97
C LEU A 147 16.72 -13.60 23.13
N PRO A 148 16.96 -14.80 22.59
CA PRO A 148 18.10 -15.05 21.71
C PRO A 148 17.87 -14.53 20.29
N GLN A 149 18.96 -14.17 19.62
CA GLN A 149 18.98 -13.94 18.17
C GLN A 149 19.13 -15.28 17.45
N GLY A 150 18.12 -15.70 16.68
CA GLY A 150 18.14 -16.98 15.96
C GLY A 150 16.98 -17.93 16.30
N SER A 151 16.24 -17.63 17.37
CA SER A 151 14.98 -18.30 17.68
C SER A 151 13.87 -17.89 16.70
N PRO A 152 13.03 -18.83 16.22
CA PRO A 152 11.86 -18.53 15.40
C PRO A 152 10.77 -17.77 16.19
N LEU A 153 10.78 -17.81 17.52
CA LEU A 153 9.74 -17.22 18.36
C LEU A 153 10.07 -15.79 18.81
N SER A 154 11.36 -15.46 18.98
CA SER A 154 11.81 -14.12 19.40
C SER A 154 11.23 -12.97 18.53
N PRO A 155 11.20 -13.07 17.18
CA PRO A 155 10.69 -11.99 16.33
C PRO A 155 9.21 -11.65 16.63
N TRP A 156 8.38 -12.66 16.83
CA TRP A 156 6.97 -12.45 17.16
C TRP A 156 6.79 -11.87 18.56
N ILE A 157 7.48 -12.42 19.57
CA ILE A 157 7.42 -11.90 20.96
C ILE A 157 7.80 -10.42 21.02
N THR A 158 8.90 -10.03 20.37
CA THR A 158 9.32 -8.62 20.38
C THR A 158 8.24 -7.68 19.80
N ASN A 159 7.55 -8.09 18.73
CA ASN A 159 6.45 -7.30 18.18
C ASN A 159 5.25 -7.19 19.13
N VAL A 160 4.91 -8.26 19.87
CA VAL A 160 3.83 -8.21 20.86
C VAL A 160 4.19 -7.24 21.98
N ILE A 161 5.42 -7.31 22.50
CA ILE A 161 5.91 -6.41 23.55
C ILE A 161 5.97 -4.96 23.08
N CYS A 162 6.37 -4.72 21.83
CA CYS A 162 6.43 -3.37 21.28
C CYS A 162 5.06 -2.73 21.02
N ARG A 163 3.91 -3.40 21.20
CA ARG A 163 2.59 -2.80 20.95
C ARG A 163 2.34 -1.52 21.76
N GLY A 164 2.79 -1.51 23.02
CA GLY A 164 2.71 -0.33 23.90
C GLY A 164 3.66 0.78 23.46
N LEU A 165 4.90 0.43 23.10
CA LEU A 165 5.87 1.36 22.52
C LEU A 165 5.31 2.02 21.25
N ASP A 166 4.80 1.21 20.33
CA ASP A 166 4.25 1.66 19.05
C ASP A 166 3.06 2.60 19.22
N TYR A 167 2.21 2.37 20.22
CA TYR A 167 1.11 3.27 20.56
C TYR A 167 1.63 4.65 21.00
N ASN A 168 2.57 4.65 21.96
CA ASN A 168 3.09 5.88 22.53
C ASN A 168 3.92 6.68 21.51
N LEU A 169 4.76 6.01 20.72
CA LEU A 169 5.52 6.65 19.65
C LEU A 169 4.63 7.17 18.52
N GLN A 170 3.57 6.46 18.16
CA GLN A 170 2.61 6.96 17.18
C GLN A 170 1.87 8.21 17.71
N LYS A 171 1.47 8.22 18.99
CA LYS A 171 0.86 9.39 19.63
C LYS A 171 1.83 10.59 19.65
N LEU A 172 3.09 10.34 20.01
CA LEU A 172 4.14 11.35 20.00
C LEU A 172 4.39 11.91 18.59
N ALA A 173 4.49 11.05 17.58
CA ALA A 173 4.66 11.46 16.19
C ALA A 173 3.49 12.33 15.70
N SER A 174 2.25 11.92 15.98
CA SER A 174 1.06 12.68 15.62
C SER A 174 1.03 14.08 16.25
N ARG A 175 1.43 14.22 17.52
CA ARG A 175 1.53 15.53 18.21
C ARG A 175 2.43 16.50 17.44
N TYR A 176 3.55 16.00 16.89
CA TYR A 176 4.52 16.80 16.14
C TYR A 176 4.33 16.73 14.62
N LYS A 177 3.17 16.28 14.12
CA LYS A 177 2.86 16.15 12.69
C LYS A 177 3.96 15.37 11.93
N CYS A 178 4.41 14.28 12.53
CA CYS A 178 5.38 13.36 11.96
C CYS A 178 4.72 12.03 11.61
N TYR A 179 5.21 11.38 10.56
CA TYR A 179 4.93 9.97 10.30
C TYR A 179 5.84 9.10 11.16
N TYR A 180 5.32 7.97 11.63
CA TYR A 180 6.06 6.96 12.38
C TYR A 180 5.90 5.56 11.77
N SER A 181 7.00 4.82 11.73
CA SER A 181 7.03 3.39 11.45
C SER A 181 8.14 2.68 12.23
N ARG A 182 8.00 1.38 12.42
CA ARG A 182 9.00 0.51 13.05
C ARG A 182 9.27 -0.72 12.21
N TYR A 183 10.55 -1.00 11.97
CA TYR A 183 11.02 -2.23 11.37
C TYR A 183 11.98 -2.94 12.32
N ALA A 184 11.47 -3.93 13.06
CA ALA A 184 12.20 -4.59 14.13
C ALA A 184 12.71 -3.56 15.18
N ASP A 185 14.01 -3.38 15.30
CA ASP A 185 14.73 -2.45 16.17
C ASP A 185 14.89 -1.04 15.59
N ASP A 186 14.64 -0.85 14.31
CA ASP A 186 14.68 0.46 13.66
C ASP A 186 13.35 1.20 13.82
N LEU A 187 13.40 2.39 14.43
CA LEU A 187 12.32 3.35 14.50
C LEU A 187 12.55 4.47 13.48
N TYR A 188 11.54 4.81 12.69
CA TYR A 188 11.62 5.88 11.71
C TYR A 188 10.57 6.96 12.01
N PHE A 189 11.02 8.21 11.98
CA PHE A 189 10.17 9.40 12.03
C PHE A 189 10.45 10.26 10.81
N SER A 190 9.43 10.90 10.25
CA SER A 190 9.64 11.84 9.15
C SER A 190 8.59 12.93 9.11
N THR A 191 8.96 14.07 8.55
CA THR A 191 8.03 15.20 8.40
C THR A 191 8.35 16.03 7.17
N SER A 192 7.33 16.70 6.62
CA SER A 192 7.42 17.71 5.59
C SER A 192 7.60 19.13 6.16
N ASN A 193 7.65 19.28 7.49
CA ASN A 193 7.91 20.57 8.14
C ASN A 193 9.32 21.09 7.79
N SER A 194 9.47 22.42 7.84
CA SER A 194 10.75 23.07 7.56
C SER A 194 11.84 22.69 8.56
N LEU A 195 11.48 22.62 9.83
CA LEU A 195 12.35 22.20 10.93
C LEU A 195 11.90 20.84 11.46
N PHE A 196 12.87 20.03 11.87
CA PHE A 196 12.58 18.80 12.59
C PHE A 196 12.29 19.11 14.07
N PRO A 197 11.28 18.48 14.71
CA PRO A 197 10.93 18.78 16.10
C PRO A 197 12.06 18.45 17.09
N LEU A 198 12.51 19.46 17.85
CA LEU A 198 13.58 19.32 18.86
C LEU A 198 13.24 18.27 19.94
N ALA A 199 11.96 18.13 20.28
CA ALA A 199 11.44 17.13 21.21
C ALA A 199 11.68 15.68 20.74
N LEU A 200 11.89 15.47 19.43
CA LEU A 200 12.19 14.16 18.86
C LEU A 200 13.69 13.98 18.64
N ALA A 201 14.36 14.93 17.98
CA ALA A 201 15.80 14.92 17.79
C ALA A 201 16.30 16.27 17.27
N HIS A 202 17.58 16.53 17.45
CA HIS A 202 18.28 17.66 16.83
C HIS A 202 19.73 17.28 16.54
N LYS A 203 20.41 18.07 15.70
CA LYS A 203 21.85 17.93 15.52
C LYS A 203 22.59 18.66 16.63
N SER A 204 23.73 18.12 17.06
CA SER A 204 24.63 18.83 17.96
C SER A 204 25.20 20.09 17.31
N GLU A 205 25.72 21.02 18.12
CA GLU A 205 26.32 22.28 17.66
C GLU A 205 27.49 22.06 16.67
N ASN A 206 28.18 20.93 16.78
CA ASN A 206 29.27 20.53 15.87
C ASN A 206 28.79 19.76 14.61
N ASP A 207 27.47 19.73 14.38
CA ASP A 207 26.73 19.21 13.21
C ASP A 207 27.01 17.75 12.78
N SER A 208 27.74 17.00 13.61
CA SER A 208 28.25 15.66 13.34
C SER A 208 27.44 14.55 14.00
N ASN A 209 26.84 14.81 15.16
CA ASN A 209 26.06 13.84 15.93
C ASN A 209 24.59 14.25 16.06
N VAL A 210 23.72 13.26 16.17
CA VAL A 210 22.28 13.47 16.39
C VAL A 210 21.95 13.18 17.84
N ILE A 211 21.38 14.18 18.51
CA ILE A 211 20.91 14.08 19.89
C ILE A 211 19.42 13.74 19.84
N ILE A 212 19.03 12.69 20.57
CA ILE A 212 17.63 12.29 20.69
C ILE A 212 16.96 13.22 21.69
N GLY A 213 15.82 13.79 21.29
CA GLY A 213 15.04 14.69 22.16
C GLY A 213 14.46 13.96 23.37
N GLU A 214 14.28 14.70 24.46
CA GLU A 214 13.89 14.15 25.77
C GLU A 214 12.56 13.38 25.74
N GLU A 215 11.56 13.86 25.01
CA GLU A 215 10.26 13.16 24.93
C GLU A 215 10.38 11.80 24.21
N LEU A 216 11.13 11.74 23.12
CA LEU A 216 11.37 10.48 22.41
C LEU A 216 12.18 9.51 23.27
N LYS A 217 13.24 10.02 23.91
CA LYS A 217 14.10 9.24 24.81
C LYS A 217 13.30 8.67 25.98
N ALA A 218 12.46 9.47 26.62
CA ALA A 218 11.59 9.05 27.72
C ALA A 218 10.66 7.91 27.30
N VAL A 219 9.96 8.03 26.16
CA VAL A 219 9.04 6.98 25.69
C VAL A 219 9.76 5.66 25.42
N ILE A 220 10.97 5.70 24.84
CA ILE A 220 11.79 4.51 24.58
C ILE A 220 12.23 3.86 25.91
N LEU A 221 12.71 4.66 26.87
CA LEU A 221 13.17 4.19 28.18
C LEU A 221 12.03 3.60 29.01
N THR A 222 10.87 4.27 29.07
CA THR A 222 9.68 3.77 29.78
C THR A 222 9.18 2.44 29.22
N ALA A 223 9.36 2.20 27.91
CA ALA A 223 9.05 0.92 27.29
C ALA A 223 10.09 -0.18 27.57
N GLY A 224 11.14 0.11 28.35
CA GLY A 224 12.20 -0.83 28.69
C GLY A 224 13.15 -1.10 27.53
N PHE A 225 13.42 -0.10 26.69
CA PHE A 225 14.42 -0.15 25.62
C PHE A 225 15.40 1.00 25.77
N THR A 226 16.56 0.91 25.13
CA THR A 226 17.58 1.97 25.15
C THR A 226 17.91 2.37 23.72
N PRO A 227 17.88 3.67 23.38
CA PRO A 227 18.24 4.09 22.04
C PRO A 227 19.75 3.98 21.79
N ASN A 228 20.10 3.78 20.53
CA ASN A 228 21.48 3.68 20.06
C ASN A 228 21.92 4.99 19.40
N GLU A 229 22.35 5.94 20.22
CA GLU A 229 22.75 7.29 19.77
C GLU A 229 23.82 7.26 18.67
N GLU A 230 24.79 6.34 18.72
CA GLU A 230 25.83 6.17 17.68
C GLU A 230 25.28 5.79 16.29
N LYS A 231 24.12 5.10 16.26
CA LYS A 231 23.49 4.67 15.01
C LYS A 231 22.27 5.49 14.63
N THR A 232 21.91 6.46 15.46
CA THR A 232 20.83 7.40 15.18
C THR A 232 21.25 8.35 14.07
N SER A 233 20.33 8.67 13.16
CA SER A 233 20.63 9.58 12.06
C SER A 233 19.43 10.43 11.69
N LEU A 234 19.65 11.73 11.45
CA LEU A 234 18.67 12.70 11.02
C LEU A 234 19.13 13.29 9.69
N ARG A 235 18.34 13.08 8.63
CA ARG A 235 18.72 13.41 7.25
C ARG A 235 17.71 14.38 6.61
N PRO A 236 18.15 15.56 6.14
CA PRO A 236 17.31 16.43 5.33
C PRO A 236 17.16 15.88 3.90
N THR A 237 16.18 16.40 3.15
CA THR A 237 15.93 16.01 1.75
C THR A 237 17.10 16.30 0.80
N SER A 238 17.96 17.26 1.14
CA SER A 238 19.20 17.54 0.40
C SER A 238 20.25 16.43 0.52
N GLN A 239 20.13 15.56 1.52
CA GLN A 239 20.98 14.39 1.70
C GLN A 239 20.23 13.12 1.30
N ARG A 240 20.97 12.05 1.00
CA ARG A 240 20.36 10.74 0.72
C ARG A 240 19.60 10.26 1.96
N GLN A 241 18.28 10.17 1.86
CA GLN A 241 17.41 9.61 2.89
C GLN A 241 17.15 8.14 2.57
N MET A 242 17.28 7.29 3.59
CA MET A 242 17.06 5.86 3.46
C MET A 242 16.20 5.33 4.60
N VAL A 243 15.27 4.45 4.25
CA VAL A 243 14.47 3.66 5.20
C VAL A 243 14.66 2.19 4.84
N THR A 244 15.12 1.39 5.79
CA THR A 244 15.34 -0.06 5.59
C THR A 244 16.17 -0.42 4.34
N GLY A 245 17.13 0.45 3.97
CA GLY A 245 18.01 0.27 2.80
C GLY A 245 17.43 0.75 1.46
N ILE A 246 16.22 1.31 1.46
CA ILE A 246 15.55 1.89 0.29
C ILE A 246 15.72 3.41 0.34
N VAL A 247 16.14 4.00 -0.78
CA VAL A 247 16.20 5.46 -0.98
C VAL A 247 14.79 6.00 -1.19
N ILE A 248 14.45 7.09 -0.52
CA ILE A 248 13.06 7.59 -0.42
C ILE A 248 12.89 9.09 -0.75
N ASN A 249 13.94 9.81 -1.12
CA ASN A 249 13.90 11.26 -1.37
C ASN A 249 12.77 11.68 -2.32
N SER A 250 12.49 10.90 -3.37
CA SER A 250 11.46 11.22 -4.37
C SER A 250 10.46 10.09 -4.58
N LYS A 251 10.94 8.86 -4.65
CA LYS A 251 10.16 7.61 -4.73
C LYS A 251 11.00 6.47 -4.16
N PRO A 252 10.40 5.33 -3.76
CA PRO A 252 11.15 4.14 -3.38
C PRO A 252 12.12 3.75 -4.49
N ASN A 253 13.40 3.63 -4.14
CA ASN A 253 14.45 3.30 -5.10
C ASN A 253 15.61 2.57 -4.40
N VAL A 254 16.41 1.86 -5.18
CA VAL A 254 17.64 1.26 -4.66
C VAL A 254 18.81 2.25 -4.72
N PRO A 255 19.84 2.09 -3.86
CA PRO A 255 21.08 2.85 -3.99
C PRO A 255 21.75 2.66 -5.37
N LYS A 256 22.38 3.71 -5.91
CA LYS A 256 23.07 3.66 -7.21
C LYS A 256 24.17 2.59 -7.22
N GLU A 257 24.80 2.37 -6.08
CA GLU A 257 25.86 1.38 -5.88
C GLU A 257 25.33 -0.06 -6.07
N PHE A 258 24.06 -0.32 -5.70
CA PHE A 258 23.40 -1.59 -5.92
C PHE A 258 23.26 -1.90 -7.42
N ILE A 259 22.81 -0.92 -8.21
CA ILE A 259 22.68 -1.03 -9.67
C ILE A 259 24.05 -1.22 -10.32
N LYS A 260 25.08 -0.48 -9.87
CA LYS A 260 26.46 -0.63 -10.36
C LYS A 260 26.97 -2.06 -10.14
N GLN A 261 26.72 -2.66 -8.99
CA GLN A 261 27.11 -4.04 -8.71
C GLN A 261 26.42 -5.04 -9.64
N ILE A 262 25.13 -4.86 -9.95
CA ILE A 262 24.41 -5.74 -10.90
C ILE A 262 25.01 -5.59 -12.30
N ARG A 263 25.26 -4.36 -12.75
CA ARG A 263 25.85 -4.09 -14.07
C ARG A 263 27.24 -4.71 -14.20
N ALA A 264 28.08 -4.58 -13.18
CA ALA A 264 29.42 -5.16 -13.16
C ALA A 264 29.37 -6.70 -13.18
N ALA A 265 28.43 -7.31 -12.44
CA ALA A 265 28.23 -8.76 -12.48
C ALA A 265 27.79 -9.25 -13.86
N LEU A 266 26.78 -8.62 -14.47
CA LEU A 266 26.34 -8.96 -15.83
C LEU A 266 27.46 -8.78 -16.85
N TYR A 267 28.21 -7.68 -16.78
CA TYR A 267 29.35 -7.44 -17.68
C TYR A 267 30.41 -8.52 -17.57
N ALA A 268 30.75 -8.96 -16.35
CA ALA A 268 31.74 -10.01 -16.15
C ALA A 268 31.28 -11.34 -16.78
N TRP A 269 30.01 -11.69 -16.65
CA TRP A 269 29.45 -12.90 -17.25
C TRP A 269 29.38 -12.78 -18.78
N GLU A 270 28.92 -11.65 -19.31
CA GLU A 270 28.81 -11.43 -20.77
C GLU A 270 30.16 -11.56 -21.48
N ASN A 271 31.24 -11.00 -20.93
CA ASN A 271 32.53 -10.91 -21.62
C ASN A 271 33.51 -12.04 -21.28
N HIS A 272 33.37 -12.67 -20.10
CA HIS A 272 34.33 -13.67 -19.63
C HIS A 272 33.70 -15.04 -19.36
N GLY A 273 32.38 -15.18 -19.56
CA GLY A 273 31.64 -16.41 -19.27
C GLY A 273 31.37 -16.62 -17.78
N LEU A 274 30.55 -17.62 -17.47
CA LEU A 274 30.04 -17.87 -16.11
C LEU A 274 31.17 -18.23 -15.12
N VAL A 275 32.09 -19.10 -15.53
CA VAL A 275 33.16 -19.63 -14.66
C VAL A 275 34.08 -18.51 -14.20
N ALA A 276 34.60 -17.71 -15.12
CA ALA A 276 35.49 -16.59 -14.79
C ALA A 276 34.77 -15.50 -13.96
N ALA A 277 33.49 -15.22 -14.27
CA ALA A 277 32.68 -14.32 -13.47
C ALA A 277 32.47 -14.85 -12.03
N GLU A 278 32.26 -16.15 -11.86
CA GLU A 278 32.15 -16.82 -10.56
C GLU A 278 33.44 -16.72 -9.75
N GLU A 279 34.60 -16.97 -10.37
CA GLU A 279 35.89 -16.86 -9.72
C GLU A 279 36.20 -15.43 -9.29
N HIS A 280 35.98 -14.45 -10.18
CA HIS A 280 36.18 -13.03 -9.87
C HIS A 280 35.26 -12.55 -8.77
N TRP A 281 33.99 -12.95 -8.82
CA TRP A 281 33.03 -12.63 -7.79
C TRP A 281 33.41 -13.27 -6.46
N ALA A 282 33.89 -14.53 -6.47
CA ALA A 282 34.35 -15.21 -5.27
C ALA A 282 35.53 -14.46 -4.62
N LYS A 283 36.49 -13.94 -5.39
CA LYS A 283 37.61 -13.16 -4.85
C LYS A 283 37.18 -11.86 -4.14
N LYS A 284 36.09 -11.24 -4.60
CA LYS A 284 35.57 -9.97 -4.05
C LYS A 284 34.45 -10.12 -3.02
N SER A 285 33.93 -11.32 -2.86
CA SER A 285 32.76 -11.55 -2.01
C SER A 285 33.13 -11.59 -0.54
N ASP A 286 32.41 -10.81 0.26
CA ASP A 286 32.55 -10.86 1.70
C ASP A 286 31.87 -12.14 2.24
N PHE A 287 32.69 -13.16 2.51
CA PHE A 287 32.24 -14.43 3.08
C PHE A 287 32.13 -14.40 4.61
N ARG A 288 32.54 -13.31 5.27
CA ARG A 288 32.69 -13.23 6.73
C ARG A 288 31.35 -13.31 7.50
N ASN A 289 30.22 -13.19 6.80
CA ASN A 289 28.88 -13.10 7.38
C ASN A 289 28.03 -14.37 7.20
N ARG A 290 28.63 -15.55 6.95
CA ARG A 290 27.88 -16.76 6.56
C ARG A 290 28.05 -17.91 7.55
N PHE A 291 26.92 -18.52 7.91
CA PHE A 291 26.86 -19.73 8.74
C PHE A 291 27.25 -20.99 7.95
N GLU A 292 26.84 -21.09 6.68
CA GLU A 292 27.25 -22.17 5.79
C GLU A 292 28.56 -21.82 5.05
N LYS A 293 29.49 -22.80 5.01
CA LYS A 293 30.77 -22.68 4.29
C LYS A 293 30.63 -22.78 2.76
N ALA A 294 29.47 -23.20 2.25
CA ALA A 294 29.24 -23.35 0.82
C ALA A 294 29.23 -21.98 0.12
N LYS A 295 30.02 -21.86 -0.96
CA LYS A 295 30.04 -20.64 -1.77
C LYS A 295 28.67 -20.47 -2.44
N PRO A 296 27.97 -19.33 -2.26
CA PRO A 296 26.74 -19.09 -3.00
C PRO A 296 27.06 -19.06 -4.50
N ARG A 297 26.22 -19.68 -5.33
CA ARG A 297 26.44 -19.61 -6.78
C ARG A 297 26.15 -18.19 -7.25
N PHE A 298 27.09 -17.61 -7.99
CA PHE A 298 27.02 -16.22 -8.48
C PHE A 298 25.70 -15.94 -9.20
N ARG A 299 25.28 -16.89 -10.04
CA ARG A 299 24.00 -16.87 -10.76
C ARG A 299 22.80 -16.61 -9.85
N TRP A 300 22.70 -17.29 -8.71
CA TRP A 300 21.60 -17.10 -7.76
C TRP A 300 21.66 -15.75 -7.06
N VAL A 301 22.87 -15.27 -6.74
CA VAL A 301 23.06 -13.93 -6.15
C VAL A 301 22.61 -12.86 -7.14
N LEU A 302 23.01 -12.97 -8.40
CA LEU A 302 22.64 -12.01 -9.45
C LEU A 302 21.12 -12.01 -9.69
N ARG A 303 20.50 -13.18 -9.78
CA ARG A 303 19.04 -13.35 -9.83
C ARG A 303 18.35 -12.66 -8.65
N GLY A 304 18.81 -12.93 -7.43
CA GLY A 304 18.26 -12.33 -6.21
C GLY A 304 18.37 -10.80 -6.21
N LYS A 305 19.50 -10.25 -6.67
CA LYS A 305 19.66 -8.78 -6.79
C LYS A 305 18.72 -8.17 -7.82
N ILE A 306 18.53 -8.80 -8.97
CA ILE A 306 17.60 -8.32 -10.01
C ILE A 306 16.14 -8.46 -9.54
N ASN A 307 15.78 -9.54 -8.84
CA ASN A 307 14.44 -9.70 -8.27
C ASN A 307 14.18 -8.71 -7.13
N HIS A 308 15.17 -8.37 -6.33
CA HIS A 308 15.06 -7.28 -5.37
C HIS A 308 14.86 -5.94 -6.07
N LEU A 309 15.58 -5.69 -7.17
CA LEU A 309 15.37 -4.49 -7.99
C LEU A 309 13.93 -4.40 -8.51
N ARG A 310 13.38 -5.53 -9.02
CA ARG A 310 11.97 -5.68 -9.43
C ARG A 310 11.01 -5.31 -8.30
N HIS A 311 11.23 -5.88 -7.12
CA HIS A 311 10.37 -5.64 -5.95
C HIS A 311 10.33 -4.16 -5.57
N ILE A 312 11.48 -3.47 -5.59
CA ILE A 312 11.58 -2.07 -5.12
C ILE A 312 11.16 -1.05 -6.17
N LYS A 313 11.60 -1.22 -7.42
CA LYS A 313 11.37 -0.24 -8.49
C LYS A 313 10.10 -0.51 -9.29
N GLY A 314 9.54 -1.72 -9.17
CA GLY A 314 8.42 -2.19 -9.97
C GLY A 314 8.88 -2.97 -11.21
N GLU A 315 7.96 -3.76 -11.77
CA GLU A 315 8.26 -4.67 -12.87
C GLU A 315 8.36 -3.99 -14.23
N SER A 316 7.79 -2.78 -14.36
CA SER A 316 7.87 -1.97 -15.57
C SER A 316 9.07 -1.02 -15.58
N ASP A 317 9.86 -0.95 -14.48
CA ASP A 317 10.93 0.03 -14.41
C ASP A 317 11.98 -0.25 -15.51
N PRO A 318 12.33 0.74 -16.36
CA PRO A 318 13.23 0.53 -17.50
C PRO A 318 14.60 -0.02 -17.10
N VAL A 319 15.11 0.33 -15.92
CA VAL A 319 16.39 -0.18 -15.41
C VAL A 319 16.26 -1.66 -15.08
N PHE A 320 15.18 -2.06 -14.43
CA PHE A 320 14.91 -3.47 -14.16
C PHE A 320 14.74 -4.25 -15.47
N LEU A 321 13.86 -3.81 -16.38
CA LEU A 321 13.63 -4.47 -17.68
C LEU A 321 14.93 -4.69 -18.46
N LYS A 322 15.79 -3.66 -18.53
CA LYS A 322 17.08 -3.74 -19.20
C LYS A 322 18.02 -4.78 -18.57
N LEU A 323 18.09 -4.83 -17.24
CA LEU A 323 18.99 -5.77 -16.53
C LEU A 323 18.44 -7.20 -16.53
N ALA A 324 17.13 -7.36 -16.38
CA ALA A 324 16.45 -8.66 -16.46
C ALA A 324 16.58 -9.29 -17.86
N THR A 325 16.44 -8.49 -18.91
CA THR A 325 16.63 -8.94 -20.30
C THR A 325 18.06 -9.43 -20.53
N ARG A 326 19.07 -8.70 -20.03
CA ARG A 326 20.47 -9.14 -20.09
C ARG A 326 20.68 -10.47 -19.37
N LEU A 327 20.13 -10.61 -18.15
CA LEU A 327 20.20 -11.87 -17.41
C LEU A 327 19.53 -13.02 -18.17
N LYS A 328 18.33 -12.82 -18.73
CA LYS A 328 17.59 -13.84 -19.49
C LYS A 328 18.38 -14.37 -20.69
N LYS A 329 19.17 -13.51 -21.35
CA LYS A 329 20.07 -13.94 -22.46
C LYS A 329 21.20 -14.85 -21.98
N LEU A 330 21.76 -14.58 -20.80
CA LEU A 330 22.84 -15.37 -20.20
C LEU A 330 22.34 -16.63 -19.52
N ASP A 331 21.10 -16.59 -19.05
CA ASP A 331 20.49 -17.57 -18.17
C ASP A 331 19.08 -17.92 -18.64
N PRO A 332 18.93 -18.89 -19.55
CA PRO A 332 17.64 -19.26 -20.13
C PRO A 332 16.61 -19.75 -19.10
N THR A 333 17.04 -20.25 -17.93
CA THR A 333 16.11 -20.69 -16.88
C THR A 333 15.65 -19.53 -15.99
N TYR A 334 16.10 -18.30 -16.24
CA TYR A 334 15.56 -17.11 -15.62
C TYR A 334 14.31 -16.67 -16.39
N SER A 335 13.14 -17.04 -15.87
CA SER A 335 11.86 -16.62 -16.44
C SER A 335 11.45 -15.23 -15.93
N PHE A 336 11.27 -14.33 -16.88
CA PHE A 336 10.62 -13.04 -16.68
C PHE A 336 9.81 -12.77 -17.95
N ASP A 337 8.56 -12.34 -17.79
CA ASP A 337 7.68 -11.95 -18.90
C ASP A 337 7.66 -10.41 -19.00
N PRO A 338 8.39 -9.82 -19.97
CA PRO A 338 8.39 -8.39 -20.19
C PRO A 338 7.01 -7.83 -20.55
N LYS A 339 6.11 -8.63 -21.14
CA LYS A 339 4.78 -8.18 -21.59
C LYS A 339 3.83 -8.05 -20.40
N LEU A 340 3.70 -9.08 -19.55
CA LEU A 340 2.90 -9.01 -18.31
C LEU A 340 3.42 -7.93 -17.34
N SER A 341 4.74 -7.76 -17.26
CA SER A 341 5.36 -6.77 -16.37
C SER A 341 5.37 -5.33 -16.91
N ALA A 342 5.34 -5.13 -18.22
CA ALA A 342 5.14 -3.82 -18.85
C ALA A 342 3.65 -3.41 -18.87
N GLN A 343 2.73 -4.37 -19.02
CA GLN A 343 1.27 -4.15 -18.99
C GLN A 343 0.80 -3.63 -17.62
N SER A 344 1.40 -4.06 -16.51
CA SER A 344 0.97 -3.70 -15.15
C SER A 344 1.19 -2.25 -14.70
N ILE A 345 1.88 -1.40 -15.47
CA ILE A 345 2.13 0.01 -15.10
C ILE A 345 1.91 0.99 -16.26
N THR A 346 1.95 0.56 -17.52
CA THR A 346 1.73 1.46 -18.67
C THR A 346 0.28 1.54 -19.15
N GLN A 347 -0.60 0.64 -18.71
CA GLN A 347 -1.98 0.58 -19.22
C GLN A 347 -3.07 0.97 -18.22
N GLU A 348 -2.79 1.05 -16.91
CA GLU A 348 -3.78 1.49 -15.93
C GLU A 348 -4.01 3.00 -16.03
N VAL A 349 -5.22 3.38 -16.43
CA VAL A 349 -5.72 4.75 -16.41
C VAL A 349 -6.64 4.88 -15.20
N CYS A 350 -6.19 5.66 -14.22
CA CYS A 350 -6.89 5.96 -13.00
C CYS A 350 -7.94 7.06 -13.26
N LEU A 351 -9.22 6.70 -13.35
CA LEU A 351 -10.31 7.62 -13.65
C LEU A 351 -11.03 8.04 -12.35
N PHE A 352 -11.12 9.34 -12.11
CA PHE A 352 -11.93 9.95 -11.07
C PHE A 352 -13.14 10.64 -11.70
N VAL A 353 -14.33 10.41 -11.14
CA VAL A 353 -15.62 10.92 -11.62
C VAL A 353 -16.34 11.68 -10.51
N GLU A 354 -17.41 12.40 -10.82
CA GLU A 354 -18.09 13.27 -9.85
C GLU A 354 -18.91 12.49 -8.82
N GLY A 355 -19.48 11.35 -9.21
CA GLY A 355 -20.29 10.51 -8.34
C GLY A 355 -20.32 9.01 -8.68
N ILE A 356 -20.96 8.25 -7.79
CA ILE A 356 -21.13 6.79 -7.91
C ILE A 356 -22.02 6.43 -9.11
N THR A 357 -22.98 7.29 -9.47
CA THR A 357 -23.86 7.14 -10.63
C THR A 357 -23.05 7.13 -11.94
N ASP A 358 -22.15 8.10 -12.11
CA ASP A 358 -21.35 8.26 -13.32
C ASP A 358 -20.41 7.07 -13.48
N ARG A 359 -19.80 6.63 -12.35
CA ARG A 359 -18.97 5.41 -12.32
C ARG A 359 -19.75 4.22 -12.88
N LYS A 360 -20.98 4.00 -12.41
CA LYS A 360 -21.81 2.87 -12.87
C LYS A 360 -22.07 2.94 -14.37
N HIS A 361 -22.43 4.12 -14.90
CA HIS A 361 -22.67 4.30 -16.33
C HIS A 361 -21.41 4.03 -17.17
N ILE A 362 -20.29 4.65 -16.81
CA ILE A 362 -19.03 4.52 -17.56
C ILE A 362 -18.49 3.10 -17.47
N GLU A 363 -18.55 2.46 -16.29
CA GLU A 363 -18.09 1.08 -16.11
C GLU A 363 -18.92 0.10 -16.93
N THR A 364 -20.24 0.29 -17.01
CA THR A 364 -21.14 -0.56 -17.82
C THR A 364 -20.88 -0.36 -19.31
N ALA A 365 -20.81 0.89 -19.77
CA ALA A 365 -20.52 1.23 -21.16
C ALA A 365 -19.13 0.75 -21.60
N PHE A 366 -18.13 0.81 -20.71
CA PHE A 366 -16.79 0.35 -21.00
C PHE A 366 -16.73 -1.18 -21.14
N LYS A 367 -17.44 -1.91 -20.28
CA LYS A 367 -17.59 -3.38 -20.41
C LYS A 367 -18.27 -3.75 -21.73
N ASP A 368 -19.32 -3.05 -22.14
CA ASP A 368 -19.96 -3.25 -23.45
C ASP A 368 -18.95 -3.03 -24.60
N ALA A 369 -18.21 -1.92 -24.59
CA ALA A 369 -17.20 -1.63 -25.60
C ALA A 369 -16.10 -2.71 -25.67
N GLN A 370 -15.62 -3.20 -24.51
CA GLN A 370 -14.64 -4.29 -24.45
C GLN A 370 -15.21 -5.61 -24.98
N ASN A 371 -16.47 -5.93 -24.68
CA ASN A 371 -17.14 -7.12 -25.22
C ASN A 371 -17.29 -7.07 -26.75
N ARG A 372 -17.37 -5.87 -27.33
CA ARG A 372 -17.38 -5.62 -28.78
C ARG A 372 -15.97 -5.62 -29.40
N GLY A 373 -14.92 -5.88 -28.61
CA GLY A 373 -13.53 -5.93 -29.07
C GLY A 373 -12.85 -4.57 -29.21
N LEU A 374 -13.44 -3.49 -28.67
CA LEU A 374 -12.85 -2.16 -28.68
C LEU A 374 -11.97 -1.93 -27.44
N TYR A 375 -10.95 -1.08 -27.55
CA TYR A 375 -10.09 -0.63 -26.44
C TYR A 375 -9.42 -1.75 -25.63
N GLY A 376 -9.05 -2.87 -26.26
CA GLY A 376 -8.45 -4.03 -25.58
C GLY A 376 -7.12 -3.77 -24.87
N ASP A 377 -6.46 -2.66 -25.16
CA ASP A 377 -5.24 -2.21 -24.48
C ASP A 377 -5.53 -1.21 -23.34
N LEU A 378 -6.76 -0.69 -23.21
CA LEU A 378 -7.16 0.28 -22.19
C LEU A 378 -7.60 -0.45 -20.91
N ASN A 379 -7.02 -0.09 -19.77
CA ASN A 379 -7.38 -0.63 -18.47
C ASN A 379 -7.82 0.50 -17.55
N LEU A 380 -9.14 0.70 -17.42
CA LEU A 380 -9.71 1.75 -16.58
C LEU A 380 -9.85 1.29 -15.13
N LYS A 381 -9.27 2.05 -14.21
CA LYS A 381 -9.44 1.87 -12.77
C LYS A 381 -10.19 3.06 -12.20
N PHE A 382 -11.39 2.81 -11.69
CA PHE A 382 -12.22 3.84 -11.08
C PHE A 382 -11.80 4.06 -9.62
N ASN A 383 -11.47 5.29 -9.28
CA ASN A 383 -11.17 5.70 -7.92
C ASN A 383 -12.20 6.74 -7.47
N GLU A 384 -12.72 6.57 -6.26
CA GLU A 384 -13.77 7.46 -5.74
C GLU A 384 -13.14 8.61 -4.93
N PRO A 385 -13.53 9.87 -5.20
CA PRO A 385 -13.25 10.96 -4.27
C PRO A 385 -13.98 10.69 -2.94
N LYS A 386 -13.44 11.19 -1.83
CA LYS A 386 -14.07 11.02 -0.51
C LYS A 386 -15.42 11.73 -0.39
N GLU A 387 -15.62 12.75 -1.21
CA GLU A 387 -16.82 13.59 -1.26
C GLU A 387 -17.17 13.82 -2.74
N ASN A 388 -18.46 13.75 -3.07
CA ASN A 388 -18.95 13.87 -4.44
C ASN A 388 -18.98 15.34 -4.92
N GLY A 389 -19.09 15.52 -6.24
CA GLY A 389 -19.33 16.80 -6.90
C GLY A 389 -18.08 17.45 -7.50
N SER A 390 -18.30 18.27 -8.53
CA SER A 390 -17.27 18.86 -9.39
C SER A 390 -16.28 19.76 -8.62
N SER A 391 -16.73 20.50 -7.61
CA SER A 391 -15.84 21.32 -6.77
C SER A 391 -14.80 20.47 -6.01
N ASN A 392 -15.23 19.33 -5.49
CA ASN A 392 -14.36 18.41 -4.76
C ASN A 392 -13.43 17.66 -5.71
N LEU A 393 -13.93 17.30 -6.90
CA LEU A 393 -13.13 16.70 -7.95
C LEU A 393 -12.04 17.65 -8.47
N GLN A 394 -12.34 18.95 -8.62
CA GLN A 394 -11.35 19.97 -8.98
C GLN A 394 -10.25 20.10 -7.90
N LYS A 395 -10.63 20.22 -6.62
CA LYS A 395 -9.66 20.24 -5.51
C LYS A 395 -8.80 18.99 -5.51
N LEU A 396 -9.39 17.82 -5.76
CA LEU A 396 -8.67 16.56 -5.88
C LEU A 396 -7.69 16.59 -7.06
N CYS A 397 -8.11 17.07 -8.23
CA CYS A 397 -7.26 17.20 -9.42
C CYS A 397 -6.02 18.08 -9.13
N HIS A 398 -6.20 19.24 -8.48
CA HIS A 398 -5.09 20.10 -8.07
C HIS A 398 -4.17 19.43 -7.03
N ASN A 399 -4.75 18.71 -6.07
CA ASN A 399 -3.96 17.98 -5.07
C ASN A 399 -3.15 16.84 -5.68
N LEU A 400 -3.73 16.11 -6.64
CA LEU A 400 -3.05 15.01 -7.34
C LEU A 400 -1.95 15.55 -8.24
N SER A 401 -2.21 16.63 -8.98
CA SER A 401 -1.22 17.26 -9.87
C SER A 401 -0.05 17.93 -9.13
N ALA A 402 -0.17 18.20 -7.82
CA ALA A 402 0.96 18.66 -7.01
C ALA A 402 2.12 17.63 -6.94
N THR A 403 1.87 16.38 -7.31
CA THR A 403 2.88 15.31 -7.27
C THR A 403 2.79 14.33 -8.43
N PRO A 404 3.93 13.83 -8.97
CA PRO A 404 3.91 12.80 -10.01
C PRO A 404 3.12 11.56 -9.58
N GLN A 405 2.07 11.24 -10.32
CA GLN A 405 1.24 10.05 -10.14
C GLN A 405 1.87 8.83 -10.82
N ARG A 406 1.61 7.64 -10.26
CA ARG A 406 2.19 6.38 -10.75
C ARG A 406 1.54 5.88 -12.04
N CYS A 407 0.23 6.06 -12.15
CA CYS A 407 -0.61 5.79 -13.33
C CYS A 407 -0.99 7.11 -13.99
N LEU A 408 -1.36 7.06 -15.28
CA LEU A 408 -2.08 8.15 -15.91
C LEU A 408 -3.39 8.37 -15.12
N THR A 409 -3.62 9.59 -14.67
CA THR A 409 -4.79 9.95 -13.87
C THR A 409 -5.63 10.94 -14.64
N ILE A 410 -6.94 10.67 -14.76
CA ILE A 410 -7.89 11.53 -15.45
C ILE A 410 -9.04 11.87 -14.50
N CYS A 411 -9.32 13.15 -14.31
CA CYS A 411 -10.50 13.66 -13.63
C CYS A 411 -11.54 14.06 -14.68
N LEU A 412 -12.68 13.36 -14.73
CA LEU A 412 -13.75 13.60 -15.69
C LEU A 412 -14.78 14.57 -15.12
N PHE A 413 -15.08 15.64 -15.86
CA PHE A 413 -16.07 16.66 -15.50
C PHE A 413 -17.22 16.66 -16.49
N ASP A 414 -18.43 16.90 -15.98
CA ASP A 414 -19.59 17.16 -16.81
C ASP A 414 -19.47 18.53 -17.51
N ARG A 415 -20.31 18.73 -18.53
CA ARG A 415 -20.32 19.93 -19.37
C ARG A 415 -21.53 20.82 -19.06
N ASP A 416 -22.06 20.78 -17.86
CA ASP A 416 -23.20 21.59 -17.42
C ASP A 416 -22.81 22.82 -16.59
N GLU A 417 -21.53 22.91 -16.20
CA GLU A 417 -20.98 24.02 -15.41
C GLU A 417 -19.87 24.80 -16.18
N PRO A 418 -20.17 25.99 -16.73
CA PRO A 418 -19.21 26.78 -17.53
C PRO A 418 -17.90 27.13 -16.83
N SER A 419 -17.91 27.24 -15.50
CA SER A 419 -16.74 27.50 -14.67
C SER A 419 -15.69 26.37 -14.78
N TYR A 420 -16.13 25.10 -14.77
CA TYR A 420 -15.25 23.94 -14.87
C TYR A 420 -14.82 23.67 -16.31
N ILE A 421 -15.68 23.91 -17.29
CA ILE A 421 -15.29 23.83 -18.71
C ILE A 421 -14.10 24.76 -18.98
N LYS A 422 -14.16 26.00 -18.49
CA LYS A 422 -13.09 27.00 -18.69
C LYS A 422 -11.82 26.70 -17.89
N SER A 423 -11.95 26.18 -16.67
CA SER A 423 -10.81 25.97 -15.76
C SER A 423 -10.15 24.59 -15.88
N MET A 424 -10.89 23.59 -16.34
CA MET A 424 -10.47 22.19 -16.46
C MET A 424 -10.44 21.70 -17.92
N GLY A 425 -10.95 22.47 -18.88
CA GLY A 425 -10.79 22.25 -20.31
C GLY A 425 -9.51 22.90 -20.86
N GLY A 426 -8.92 22.33 -21.90
CA GLY A 426 -7.78 22.91 -22.60
C GLY A 426 -8.23 24.02 -23.55
N SER A 427 -7.35 24.97 -23.88
CA SER A 427 -7.69 26.13 -24.73
C SER A 427 -8.14 25.76 -26.16
N SER A 428 -7.86 24.54 -26.62
CA SER A 428 -8.26 24.02 -27.94
C SER A 428 -8.67 22.53 -27.91
N SER A 429 -8.80 21.92 -26.72
CA SER A 429 -9.05 20.50 -26.52
C SER A 429 -10.01 20.27 -25.36
N ASP A 430 -10.78 19.18 -25.40
CA ASP A 430 -11.68 18.79 -24.31
C ASP A 430 -10.95 18.36 -23.02
N TYR A 431 -9.62 18.32 -23.02
CA TYR A 431 -8.82 17.96 -21.86
C TYR A 431 -7.71 18.98 -21.60
N LEU A 432 -7.25 19.05 -20.34
CA LEU A 432 -6.13 19.88 -19.89
C LEU A 432 -5.09 19.00 -19.18
N ASP A 433 -3.82 19.20 -19.52
CA ASP A 433 -2.67 18.58 -18.83
C ASP A 433 -2.29 19.43 -17.60
N HIS A 434 -2.42 18.86 -16.40
CA HIS A 434 -2.02 19.52 -15.15
C HIS A 434 -0.58 19.18 -14.74
N ASN A 435 0.18 18.53 -15.63
CA ASN A 435 1.47 17.88 -15.39
C ASN A 435 1.37 16.70 -14.41
N ASN A 436 2.52 16.07 -14.14
CA ASN A 436 2.64 15.03 -13.12
C ASN A 436 1.70 13.82 -13.35
N ASN A 437 1.39 13.55 -14.61
CA ASN A 437 0.54 12.45 -15.09
C ASN A 437 -0.94 12.62 -14.69
N VAL A 438 -1.38 13.87 -14.49
CA VAL A 438 -2.77 14.20 -14.14
C VAL A 438 -3.37 15.06 -15.25
N TYR A 439 -4.50 14.61 -15.77
CA TYR A 439 -5.29 15.32 -16.76
C TYR A 439 -6.69 15.56 -16.20
N SER A 440 -7.32 16.62 -16.65
CA SER A 440 -8.77 16.74 -16.59
C SER A 440 -9.36 16.58 -17.97
N LEU A 441 -10.52 15.95 -18.06
CA LEU A 441 -11.26 15.72 -19.29
C LEU A 441 -12.68 16.25 -19.07
N ILE A 442 -13.14 17.10 -19.97
CA ILE A 442 -14.54 17.53 -20.06
C ILE A 442 -15.27 16.52 -20.93
N LEU A 443 -16.47 16.13 -20.52
CA LEU A 443 -17.31 15.18 -21.24
C LEU A 443 -17.42 15.58 -22.73
N PRO A 444 -17.01 14.72 -23.68
CA PRO A 444 -17.16 15.00 -25.10
C PRO A 444 -18.60 14.80 -25.55
N TYR A 445 -18.99 15.51 -26.61
CA TYR A 445 -20.34 15.40 -27.16
C TYR A 445 -20.56 14.03 -27.84
N PRO A 446 -21.68 13.35 -27.58
CA PRO A 446 -22.08 12.21 -28.38
C PRO A 446 -22.54 12.71 -29.76
N LYS A 447 -22.30 11.92 -30.81
CA LYS A 447 -22.57 12.33 -32.21
C LYS A 447 -24.03 12.72 -32.48
N PHE A 448 -24.97 12.23 -31.68
CA PHE A 448 -26.41 12.46 -31.83
C PHE A 448 -26.93 13.66 -31.02
N ARG A 449 -26.10 14.34 -30.23
CA ARG A 449 -26.53 15.46 -29.37
C ARG A 449 -25.78 16.74 -29.76
N ALA A 450 -26.53 17.82 -29.95
CA ALA A 450 -26.01 19.14 -30.34
C ALA A 450 -26.17 20.21 -29.24
N GLU A 451 -26.77 19.83 -28.10
CA GLU A 451 -26.99 20.71 -26.96
C GLU A 451 -25.65 21.13 -26.35
N PRO A 452 -25.48 22.39 -25.93
CA PRO A 452 -24.22 22.88 -25.39
C PRO A 452 -23.88 22.27 -24.03
N ASP A 453 -24.89 22.05 -23.19
CA ASP A 453 -24.72 21.60 -21.81
C ASP A 453 -25.11 20.12 -21.69
N ILE A 454 -24.17 19.27 -21.27
CA ILE A 454 -24.42 17.82 -21.12
C ILE A 454 -23.85 17.26 -19.80
N CYS A 455 -24.59 16.35 -19.18
CA CYS A 455 -24.14 15.52 -18.06
C CYS A 455 -24.00 14.06 -18.50
N ILE A 456 -23.53 13.18 -17.62
CA ILE A 456 -23.27 11.77 -17.99
C ILE A 456 -24.49 11.03 -18.57
N GLU A 457 -25.70 11.32 -18.09
CA GLU A 457 -26.92 10.68 -18.60
C GLU A 457 -27.27 11.12 -20.02
N HIS A 458 -26.83 12.30 -20.46
CA HIS A 458 -26.99 12.77 -21.82
C HIS A 458 -26.15 11.98 -22.86
N LEU A 459 -25.31 11.03 -22.42
CA LEU A 459 -24.66 10.07 -23.31
C LEU A 459 -25.58 8.91 -23.75
N TYR A 460 -26.79 8.83 -23.22
CA TYR A 460 -27.85 7.97 -23.76
C TYR A 460 -28.70 8.75 -24.78
N GLU A 461 -29.24 8.03 -25.77
CA GLU A 461 -30.25 8.58 -26.68
C GLU A 461 -31.54 8.86 -25.90
N ASP A 462 -32.30 9.90 -26.27
CA ASP A 462 -33.49 10.32 -25.52
C ASP A 462 -34.55 9.23 -25.37
N LYS A 463 -34.64 8.34 -26.36
CA LYS A 463 -35.52 7.16 -26.33
C LYS A 463 -35.19 6.20 -25.18
N ASP A 464 -33.92 6.11 -24.79
CA ASP A 464 -33.41 5.25 -23.72
C ASP A 464 -33.37 6.03 -22.39
N LEU A 465 -32.96 7.29 -22.43
CA LEU A 465 -32.81 8.17 -21.27
C LEU A 465 -34.14 8.48 -20.57
N PHE A 466 -35.18 8.78 -21.34
CA PHE A 466 -36.49 9.16 -20.82
C PHE A 466 -37.49 7.99 -20.85
N MET A 467 -37.02 6.75 -21.05
CA MET A 467 -37.84 5.56 -21.00
C MET A 467 -38.36 5.30 -19.56
N PRO A 468 -39.63 4.96 -19.38
CA PRO A 468 -40.15 4.58 -18.07
C PRO A 468 -39.61 3.22 -17.60
N ASP A 469 -39.41 3.08 -16.30
CA ASP A 469 -39.11 1.81 -15.65
C ASP A 469 -40.35 0.89 -15.58
N SER A 470 -40.16 -0.31 -15.05
CA SER A 470 -41.26 -1.29 -14.85
C SER A 470 -42.40 -0.80 -13.94
N LYS A 471 -42.21 0.30 -13.20
CA LYS A 471 -43.21 0.95 -12.35
C LYS A 471 -43.79 2.21 -12.99
N GLY A 472 -43.48 2.50 -14.25
CA GLY A 472 -43.94 3.69 -14.95
C GLY A 472 -43.22 4.99 -14.57
N ARG A 473 -42.12 4.93 -13.80
CA ARG A 473 -41.34 6.11 -13.41
C ARG A 473 -40.28 6.41 -14.46
N ARG A 474 -40.02 7.67 -14.78
CA ARG A 474 -38.95 8.06 -15.74
C ARG A 474 -38.14 9.25 -15.28
N LEU A 475 -36.98 9.45 -15.89
CA LEU A 475 -36.29 10.73 -15.84
C LEU A 475 -37.04 11.74 -16.71
N PHE A 476 -36.92 13.02 -16.37
CA PHE A 476 -37.48 14.11 -17.17
C PHE A 476 -36.37 15.12 -17.51
N SER A 477 -36.46 15.76 -18.68
CA SER A 477 -35.66 16.94 -18.96
C SER A 477 -36.22 18.14 -18.22
N ARG A 478 -35.35 19.04 -17.77
CA ARG A 478 -35.75 20.33 -17.20
C ARG A 478 -36.67 21.09 -18.14
N ASP A 479 -36.43 21.00 -19.44
CA ASP A 479 -37.15 21.75 -20.46
C ASP A 479 -38.55 21.18 -20.76
N GLU A 480 -38.92 20.06 -20.11
CA GLU A 480 -40.29 19.55 -20.14
C GLU A 480 -41.25 20.34 -19.24
N PHE A 481 -40.72 21.22 -18.37
CA PHE A 481 -41.50 22.02 -17.43
C PHE A 481 -41.43 23.51 -17.79
N ASP A 482 -42.56 24.19 -17.67
CA ASP A 482 -42.63 25.64 -17.85
C ASP A 482 -42.17 26.40 -16.59
N LYS A 483 -42.17 27.74 -16.68
CA LYS A 483 -41.84 28.64 -15.57
C LYS A 483 -42.78 28.53 -14.36
N HIS A 484 -43.92 27.86 -14.52
CA HIS A 484 -44.92 27.62 -13.49
C HIS A 484 -44.84 26.21 -12.92
N SER A 485 -43.78 25.44 -13.23
CA SER A 485 -43.57 24.06 -12.80
C SER A 485 -44.56 23.05 -13.40
N CYS A 486 -45.33 23.44 -14.41
CA CYS A 486 -46.25 22.56 -15.11
C CYS A 486 -45.56 21.86 -16.28
N HIS A 487 -45.84 20.58 -16.48
CA HIS A 487 -45.33 19.87 -17.65
C HIS A 487 -46.01 20.38 -18.93
N ILE A 488 -45.23 20.70 -19.95
CA ILE A 488 -45.70 21.40 -21.15
C ILE A 488 -46.74 20.60 -21.94
N LYS A 489 -46.64 19.25 -21.91
CA LYS A 489 -47.51 18.35 -22.68
C LYS A 489 -48.51 17.57 -21.83
N GLU A 490 -48.28 17.44 -20.54
CA GLU A 490 -49.04 16.54 -19.66
C GLU A 490 -49.65 17.37 -18.52
N PRO A 491 -50.91 17.79 -18.63
CA PRO A 491 -51.49 18.82 -17.75
C PRO A 491 -51.57 18.39 -16.28
N ASN A 492 -51.53 17.09 -15.99
CA ASN A 492 -51.58 16.56 -14.63
C ASN A 492 -50.20 16.38 -13.99
N VAL A 493 -49.10 16.61 -14.74
CA VAL A 493 -47.74 16.39 -14.27
C VAL A 493 -47.11 17.71 -13.83
N PHE A 494 -46.56 17.72 -12.61
CA PHE A 494 -45.99 18.92 -11.99
C PHE A 494 -44.70 18.62 -11.23
N ILE A 495 -43.77 19.58 -11.22
CA ILE A 495 -42.55 19.52 -10.42
C ILE A 495 -42.63 20.44 -9.19
N LYS A 496 -42.61 19.86 -7.98
CA LYS A 496 -42.79 20.62 -6.72
C LYS A 496 -41.81 21.78 -6.53
N LEU A 497 -40.59 21.65 -7.06
CA LEU A 497 -39.53 22.65 -6.98
C LEU A 497 -38.93 22.84 -8.37
N PRO A 498 -38.59 24.07 -8.79
CA PRO A 498 -37.92 24.30 -10.05
C PRO A 498 -36.64 23.46 -10.17
N ALA A 499 -36.47 22.81 -11.32
CA ALA A 499 -35.33 21.94 -11.58
C ALA A 499 -34.03 22.75 -11.63
N LYS A 500 -33.05 22.31 -10.82
CA LYS A 500 -31.70 22.92 -10.79
C LYS A 500 -30.73 22.22 -11.75
N SER A 501 -30.91 20.92 -11.97
CA SER A 501 -30.13 20.09 -12.87
C SER A 501 -30.78 20.00 -14.26
N LEU A 502 -29.98 19.63 -15.27
CA LEU A 502 -30.48 19.37 -16.64
C LEU A 502 -31.50 18.22 -16.66
N ILE A 503 -31.21 17.16 -15.90
CA ILE A 503 -32.08 16.01 -15.71
C ILE A 503 -32.79 16.10 -14.36
N VAL A 504 -34.11 15.97 -14.40
CA VAL A 504 -35.00 15.95 -13.25
C VAL A 504 -35.26 14.50 -12.86
N ASP A 505 -34.91 14.18 -11.62
CA ASP A 505 -34.93 12.80 -11.10
C ASP A 505 -35.73 12.68 -9.79
N SER A 506 -36.37 13.76 -9.36
CA SER A 506 -37.11 13.84 -8.12
C SER A 506 -38.19 14.91 -8.20
N ASN A 507 -39.14 14.87 -7.26
CA ASN A 507 -40.16 15.90 -7.07
C ASN A 507 -41.19 16.08 -8.21
N VAL A 508 -41.20 15.19 -9.21
CA VAL A 508 -42.26 15.13 -10.23
C VAL A 508 -43.42 14.26 -9.74
N ILE A 509 -44.63 14.78 -9.85
CA ILE A 509 -45.87 14.19 -9.33
C ILE A 509 -46.96 14.27 -10.39
N ASP A 510 -47.75 13.20 -10.48
CA ASP A 510 -49.04 13.22 -11.15
C ASP A 510 -50.13 13.65 -10.14
N ILE A 511 -50.78 14.77 -10.40
CA ILE A 511 -51.80 15.36 -9.52
C ILE A 511 -53.04 14.47 -9.41
N SER A 512 -53.35 13.69 -10.44
CA SER A 512 -54.52 12.82 -10.47
C SER A 512 -54.37 11.63 -9.52
N THR A 513 -53.18 11.03 -9.45
CA THR A 513 -52.87 9.89 -8.57
C THR A 513 -52.25 10.31 -7.25
N LYS A 514 -51.67 11.52 -7.19
CA LYS A 514 -50.84 12.05 -6.09
C LYS A 514 -49.56 11.25 -5.85
N GLU A 515 -49.11 10.49 -6.84
CA GLU A 515 -47.91 9.66 -6.76
C GLU A 515 -46.69 10.32 -7.43
N SER A 516 -45.49 9.95 -6.99
CA SER A 516 -44.27 10.41 -7.64
C SER A 516 -43.93 9.52 -8.83
N ILE A 517 -43.76 10.16 -9.98
CA ILE A 517 -43.45 9.49 -11.26
C ILE A 517 -42.00 9.70 -11.71
N ALA A 518 -41.19 10.36 -10.89
CA ALA A 518 -39.76 10.55 -11.17
C ALA A 518 -38.95 9.30 -10.83
N LEU A 519 -38.12 8.87 -11.76
CA LEU A 519 -37.06 7.89 -11.54
C LEU A 519 -35.82 8.61 -11.01
N SER A 520 -35.24 8.15 -9.90
CA SER A 520 -34.01 8.77 -9.39
C SER A 520 -32.81 8.42 -10.27
N LYS A 521 -31.82 9.32 -10.37
CA LYS A 521 -30.56 9.04 -11.11
C LYS A 521 -29.86 7.79 -10.58
N ASN A 522 -29.90 7.57 -9.27
CA ASN A 522 -29.32 6.37 -8.66
C ASN A 522 -30.09 5.09 -9.02
N ASP A 523 -31.42 5.13 -9.08
CA ASP A 523 -32.23 3.98 -9.54
C ASP A 523 -31.94 3.69 -11.02
N PHE A 524 -31.91 4.71 -11.87
CA PHE A 524 -31.58 4.58 -13.29
C PHE A 524 -30.18 3.99 -13.49
N ALA A 525 -29.17 4.55 -12.85
CA ALA A 525 -27.79 4.03 -12.89
C ALA A 525 -27.68 2.60 -12.36
N SER A 526 -28.44 2.25 -11.32
CA SER A 526 -28.45 0.90 -10.76
C SER A 526 -29.13 -0.10 -11.71
N GLN A 527 -30.26 0.26 -12.32
CA GLN A 527 -30.98 -0.60 -13.26
C GLN A 527 -30.16 -0.87 -14.53
N ILE A 528 -29.44 0.13 -15.06
CA ILE A 528 -28.49 -0.06 -16.16
C ILE A 528 -27.33 -0.97 -15.71
N TYR A 529 -26.75 -0.71 -14.54
CA TYR A 529 -25.61 -1.49 -14.03
C TYR A 529 -25.95 -2.97 -13.77
N THR A 530 -27.19 -3.27 -13.39
CA THR A 530 -27.68 -4.64 -13.18
C THR A 530 -28.37 -5.24 -14.40
N ALA A 531 -28.43 -4.52 -15.54
CA ALA A 531 -29.16 -4.91 -16.74
C ALA A 531 -30.61 -5.33 -16.45
N THR A 532 -31.34 -4.49 -15.71
CA THR A 532 -32.75 -4.72 -15.36
C THR A 532 -33.66 -4.19 -16.48
N PRO A 533 -34.60 -4.99 -17.01
CA PRO A 533 -35.57 -4.52 -17.99
C PRO A 533 -36.39 -3.32 -17.47
N PRO A 534 -36.66 -2.29 -18.30
CA PRO A 534 -36.39 -2.23 -19.74
C PRO A 534 -34.99 -1.70 -20.13
N PHE A 535 -34.09 -1.47 -19.16
CA PHE A 535 -32.77 -0.88 -19.37
C PHE A 535 -31.67 -1.90 -19.72
N ASP A 536 -32.04 -3.14 -20.02
CA ASP A 536 -31.15 -4.25 -20.38
C ASP A 536 -30.64 -4.16 -21.83
N ASN A 537 -31.26 -3.31 -22.66
CA ASN A 537 -30.92 -3.15 -24.09
C ASN A 537 -30.72 -1.69 -24.52
N VAL A 538 -30.14 -0.87 -23.64
CA VAL A 538 -29.82 0.55 -23.94
C VAL A 538 -28.59 0.68 -24.84
N SER A 539 -28.56 1.74 -25.66
CA SER A 539 -27.41 2.04 -26.53
C SER A 539 -26.29 2.76 -25.76
N PHE A 540 -25.07 2.20 -25.77
CA PHE A 540 -23.87 2.85 -25.23
C PHE A 540 -23.06 3.65 -26.28
N SER A 541 -23.62 3.88 -27.47
CA SER A 541 -22.91 4.55 -28.56
C SER A 541 -22.40 5.96 -28.21
N GLY A 542 -23.11 6.67 -27.33
CA GLY A 542 -22.72 8.00 -26.86
C GLY A 542 -21.48 8.04 -25.96
N PHE A 543 -21.07 6.90 -25.39
CA PHE A 543 -19.85 6.81 -24.58
C PHE A 543 -18.58 6.60 -25.41
N ILE A 544 -18.70 6.28 -26.71
CA ILE A 544 -17.54 6.03 -27.58
C ILE A 544 -16.61 7.24 -27.68
N PRO A 545 -17.07 8.49 -27.91
CA PRO A 545 -16.19 9.66 -27.93
C PRO A 545 -15.41 9.88 -26.63
N LEU A 546 -15.98 9.50 -25.47
CA LEU A 546 -15.30 9.55 -24.17
C LEU A 546 -14.12 8.58 -24.13
N PHE A 547 -14.33 7.33 -24.56
CA PHE A 547 -13.26 6.33 -24.59
C PHE A 547 -12.19 6.65 -25.64
N ASP A 548 -12.58 7.19 -26.80
CA ASP A 548 -11.65 7.70 -27.81
C ASP A 548 -10.72 8.77 -27.21
N LYS A 549 -11.28 9.74 -26.47
CA LYS A 549 -10.49 10.79 -25.80
C LYS A 549 -9.59 10.25 -24.70
N ILE A 550 -10.06 9.29 -23.90
CA ILE A 550 -9.22 8.65 -22.88
C ILE A 550 -8.05 7.90 -23.53
N GLN A 551 -8.30 7.18 -24.63
CA GLN A 551 -7.25 6.50 -25.39
C GLN A 551 -6.28 7.48 -26.03
N GLU A 552 -6.76 8.62 -26.54
CA GLU A 552 -5.93 9.71 -27.06
C GLU A 552 -4.96 10.23 -26.00
N ILE A 553 -5.46 10.59 -24.80
CA ILE A 553 -4.65 11.05 -23.67
C ILE A 553 -3.62 9.99 -23.26
N LYS A 554 -4.03 8.72 -23.22
CA LYS A 554 -3.13 7.60 -22.92
C LYS A 554 -2.02 7.44 -23.95
N ASN A 555 -2.33 7.58 -25.24
CA ASN A 555 -1.35 7.48 -26.31
C ASN A 555 -0.35 8.64 -26.25
N LEU A 556 -0.77 9.83 -25.82
CA LEU A 556 0.12 10.97 -25.56
C LEU A 556 1.03 10.70 -24.36
N PHE A 557 0.50 10.12 -23.28
CA PHE A 557 1.26 9.76 -22.09
C PHE A 557 2.38 8.72 -22.33
N ILE A 558 2.19 7.81 -23.29
CA ILE A 558 3.15 6.74 -23.60
C ILE A 558 4.32 7.23 -24.48
N ARG A 559 4.13 8.34 -25.21
CA ARG A 559 5.18 8.97 -26.04
C ARG A 559 6.12 9.81 -25.20
#